data_AF-D2KE09-F1
#
_entry.id   AF-D2KE09-F1
#
_cell.length_a   1.000
_cell.length_b   1.000
_cell.length_c   1.000
_cell.angle_alpha   90.00
_cell.angle_beta   90.00
_cell.angle_gamma   90.00
#
_symmetry.space_group_name_H-M   'P 1'
#
loop_
_entity.id
_entity.type
_entity.pdbx_description
1 polymer ?
#
loop_
_entity_poly.entity_id
_entity_poly.type
_entity_poly.pdbx_seq_one_letter_code
_entity_poly.pdbx_strand_id
1 'polypeptide(L)'
;RLAKEHGDINLAQICGIIASDEKRHETAYTKIVEKLFEIDPDGTVLAFADMMKKKISMPAHLMYDGKDDNLFDHFSAVAQRLGVYTAKDYADILEFLVERWKVKDLTGLSADGRKAQDYVCGLPARIR
;
A
#
# COMPACT_ATOMS: atom_id res chain seq x y z
N ARG A 1 3.43 -2.55 -18.83
CA ARG A 1 2.46 -3.48 -19.45
C ARG A 1 1.67 -2.80 -20.58
N LEU A 2 0.77 -1.86 -20.27
CA LEU A 2 -0.05 -1.15 -21.26
C LEU A 2 0.76 -0.54 -22.42
N ALA A 3 1.86 0.16 -22.13
CA ALA A 3 2.74 0.71 -23.17
C ALA A 3 3.20 -0.34 -24.19
N LYS A 4 3.60 -1.54 -23.71
CA LYS A 4 4.00 -2.67 -24.56
C LYS A 4 2.82 -3.23 -25.35
N GLU A 5 1.63 -3.33 -24.74
CA GLU A 5 0.40 -3.76 -25.43
C GLU A 5 -0.01 -2.80 -26.55
N HIS A 6 0.29 -1.50 -26.39
CA HIS A 6 0.11 -0.48 -27.42
C HIS A 6 1.30 -0.36 -28.39
N GLY A 7 2.30 -1.25 -28.30
CA GLY A 7 3.43 -1.32 -29.24
C GLY A 7 4.61 -0.38 -28.91
N ASP A 8 4.55 0.39 -27.82
CA ASP A 8 5.64 1.29 -27.41
C ASP A 8 6.58 0.60 -26.41
N ILE A 9 7.67 0.05 -26.95
CA ILE A 9 8.69 -0.67 -26.17
C ILE A 9 9.55 0.30 -25.35
N ASN A 10 9.84 1.49 -25.87
CA ASN A 10 10.68 2.47 -25.17
C ASN A 10 9.96 3.01 -23.93
N LEU A 11 8.68 3.35 -24.07
CA LEU A 11 7.86 3.76 -22.94
C LEU A 11 7.72 2.63 -21.92
N ALA A 12 7.53 1.38 -22.38
CA ALA A 12 7.50 0.23 -21.48
C ALA A 12 8.81 0.06 -20.69
N GLN A 13 9.96 0.31 -21.32
CA GLN A 13 11.27 0.27 -20.66
C GLN A 13 11.41 1.38 -19.62
N ILE A 14 11.01 2.61 -19.93
CA ILE A 14 11.02 3.73 -18.98
C ILE A 14 10.19 3.40 -17.73
N CYS A 15 8.93 2.95 -17.92
CA CYS A 15 8.09 2.53 -16.80
C CYS A 15 8.71 1.38 -16.00
N GLY A 16 9.37 0.43 -16.68
CA GLY A 16 10.02 -0.71 -16.05
C GLY A 16 11.22 -0.31 -15.19
N ILE A 17 12.03 0.66 -15.63
CA ILE A 17 13.17 1.18 -14.87
C ILE A 17 12.68 1.85 -13.57
N ILE A 18 11.69 2.73 -13.67
CA ILE A 18 11.09 3.38 -12.49
C ILE A 18 10.54 2.31 -11.52
N ALA A 19 9.76 1.36 -12.03
CA ALA A 19 9.21 0.28 -11.21
C ALA A 19 10.29 -0.58 -10.53
N SER A 20 11.45 -0.79 -11.18
CA SER A 20 12.57 -1.53 -10.59
C SER A 20 13.19 -0.79 -9.41
N ASP A 21 13.21 0.54 -9.46
CA ASP A 21 13.68 1.40 -8.38
C ASP A 21 12.70 1.36 -7.22
N GLU A 22 11.39 1.48 -7.51
CA GLU A 22 10.37 1.38 -6.47
C GLU A 22 10.34 0.04 -5.76
N LYS A 23 10.67 -1.06 -6.46
CA LYS A 23 10.82 -2.37 -5.81
C LYS A 23 11.96 -2.39 -4.79
N ARG A 24 13.06 -1.69 -5.09
CA ARG A 24 14.20 -1.56 -4.17
C ARG A 24 13.83 -0.70 -2.96
N HIS A 25 13.10 0.39 -3.18
CA HIS A 25 12.59 1.24 -2.09
C HIS A 25 11.63 0.48 -1.18
N GLU A 26 10.64 -0.21 -1.73
CA GLU A 26 9.70 -1.05 -0.99
C GLU A 26 10.43 -2.12 -0.16
N THR A 27 11.45 -2.77 -0.74
CA THR A 27 12.28 -3.74 -0.01
C THR A 27 13.03 -3.09 1.17
N ALA A 28 13.56 -1.88 0.99
CA ALA A 28 14.28 -1.18 2.05
C ALA A 28 13.33 -0.79 3.20
N TYR A 29 12.18 -0.19 2.89
CA TYR A 29 11.21 0.23 3.91
C TYR A 29 10.56 -0.95 4.63
N THR A 30 10.25 -2.04 3.91
CA THR A 30 9.69 -3.24 4.54
C THR A 30 10.66 -3.89 5.52
N LYS A 31 11.98 -3.87 5.24
CA LYS A 31 13.02 -4.34 6.18
C LYS A 31 13.14 -3.46 7.42
N ILE A 32 12.96 -2.14 7.28
CA ILE A 32 12.98 -1.23 8.44
C ILE A 32 11.83 -1.59 9.39
N VAL A 33 10.61 -1.71 8.87
CA VAL A 33 9.43 -2.04 9.68
C VAL A 33 9.50 -3.47 10.21
N GLU A 34 10.05 -4.42 9.45
CA GLU A 34 10.34 -5.76 9.94
C GLU A 34 11.24 -5.72 11.18
N LYS A 35 12.30 -4.91 11.15
CA LYS A 35 13.17 -4.77 12.32
C LYS A 35 12.47 -4.10 13.50
N LEU A 36 11.55 -3.17 13.24
CA LEU A 36 10.71 -2.57 14.28
C LEU A 36 9.78 -3.61 14.91
N PHE A 37 9.19 -4.54 14.14
CA PHE A 37 8.41 -5.64 14.70
C PHE A 37 9.24 -6.58 15.59
N GLU A 38 10.54 -6.76 15.31
CA GLU A 38 11.42 -7.56 16.18
C GLU A 38 11.74 -6.87 17.52
N ILE A 39 11.84 -5.53 17.52
CA ILE A 39 12.28 -4.75 18.70
C ILE A 39 11.09 -4.24 19.53
N ASP A 40 10.03 -3.77 18.87
CA ASP A 40 8.83 -3.20 19.47
C ASP A 40 7.57 -3.68 18.72
N PRO A 41 7.18 -4.96 18.90
CA PRO A 41 6.03 -5.52 18.19
C PRO A 41 4.71 -4.82 18.54
N ASP A 42 4.55 -4.36 19.79
CA ASP A 42 3.30 -3.74 20.25
C ASP A 42 3.12 -2.33 19.69
N GLY A 43 4.14 -1.47 19.79
CA GLY A 43 4.10 -0.14 19.20
C GLY A 43 3.97 -0.18 17.68
N THR A 44 4.67 -1.12 17.04
CA THR A 44 4.64 -1.26 15.56
C THR A 44 3.28 -1.72 15.06
N VAL A 45 2.62 -2.70 15.69
CA VAL A 45 1.28 -3.15 15.27
C VAL A 45 0.21 -2.08 15.52
N LEU A 46 0.33 -1.31 16.62
CA LEU A 46 -0.56 -0.18 16.90
C LEU A 46 -0.44 0.92 15.84
N ALA A 47 0.80 1.28 15.47
CA ALA A 47 1.05 2.25 14.41
C ALA A 47 0.54 1.76 13.04
N PHE A 48 0.71 0.48 12.73
CA PHE A 48 0.18 -0.09 11.50
C PHE A 48 -1.35 -0.01 11.46
N ALA A 49 -2.02 -0.40 12.54
CA ALA A 49 -3.47 -0.29 12.66
C ALA A 49 -3.96 1.17 12.58
N ASP A 50 -3.24 2.11 13.19
CA ASP A 50 -3.57 3.54 13.13
C ASP A 50 -3.53 4.07 11.68
N MET A 51 -2.47 3.79 10.94
CA MET A 51 -2.37 4.17 9.53
C MET A 51 -3.48 3.54 8.68
N MET A 52 -3.84 2.29 8.95
CA MET A 52 -4.95 1.62 8.27
C MET A 52 -6.32 2.20 8.62
N LYS A 53 -6.53 2.70 9.84
CA LYS A 53 -7.77 3.41 10.22
C LYS A 53 -7.88 4.77 9.56
N LYS A 54 -6.76 5.48 9.41
CA LYS A 54 -6.67 6.77 8.70
C LYS A 54 -6.83 6.63 7.19
N LYS A 55 -6.66 5.40 6.67
CA LYS A 55 -6.45 5.08 5.24
C LYS A 55 -5.14 5.68 4.73
N ILE A 56 -4.46 4.98 3.83
CA ILE A 56 -3.27 5.54 3.18
C ILE A 56 -3.73 6.52 2.10
N SER A 57 -3.76 7.80 2.46
CA SER A 57 -4.06 8.88 1.52
C SER A 57 -2.97 8.96 0.46
N MET A 58 -3.38 9.07 -0.80
CA MET A 58 -2.44 9.23 -1.90
C MET A 58 -1.69 10.57 -1.77
N PRO A 59 -0.39 10.62 -2.08
CA PRO A 59 0.41 11.83 -1.87
C PRO A 59 -0.10 13.02 -2.70
N ALA A 60 -0.67 12.75 -3.88
CA ALA A 60 -1.25 13.76 -4.76
C ALA A 60 -2.76 13.98 -4.56
N HIS A 61 -3.35 13.60 -3.42
CA HIS A 61 -4.81 13.73 -3.21
C HIS A 61 -5.35 15.17 -3.27
N LEU A 62 -4.48 16.19 -3.19
CA LEU A 62 -4.82 17.61 -3.34
C LEU A 62 -4.48 18.16 -4.74
N MET A 63 -4.40 17.29 -5.75
CA MET A 63 -4.09 17.68 -7.13
C MET A 63 -5.17 18.64 -7.65
N TYR A 64 -4.73 19.76 -8.22
CA TYR A 64 -5.60 20.82 -8.75
C TYR A 64 -4.95 21.48 -9.97
N ASP A 65 -5.71 21.70 -11.04
CA ASP A 65 -5.24 22.29 -12.31
C ASP A 65 -5.72 23.73 -12.54
N GLY A 66 -6.42 24.32 -11.57
CA GLY A 66 -7.01 25.65 -11.69
C GLY A 66 -8.47 25.66 -12.19
N LYS A 67 -9.07 24.48 -12.45
CA LYS A 67 -10.44 24.38 -12.98
C LYS A 67 -11.27 23.26 -12.36
N ASP A 68 -10.66 22.10 -12.12
CA ASP A 68 -11.36 20.92 -11.62
C ASP A 68 -11.06 20.68 -10.14
N ASP A 69 -12.04 20.99 -9.28
CA ASP A 69 -11.92 20.82 -7.83
C ASP A 69 -11.79 19.35 -7.40
N ASN A 70 -12.16 18.39 -8.26
CA ASN A 70 -12.12 16.95 -7.97
C ASN A 70 -11.11 16.22 -8.87
N LEU A 71 -10.09 16.92 -9.35
CA LEU A 71 -9.13 16.41 -10.34
C LEU A 71 -8.47 15.10 -9.93
N PHE A 72 -8.12 14.94 -8.65
CA PHE A 72 -7.56 13.70 -8.13
C PHE A 72 -8.53 12.51 -8.25
N ASP A 73 -9.80 12.71 -7.95
CA ASP A 73 -10.82 11.66 -8.03
C ASP A 73 -11.07 11.26 -9.49
N HIS A 74 -11.15 12.23 -10.41
CA HIS A 74 -11.28 11.96 -11.84
C HIS A 74 -10.08 11.19 -12.40
N PHE A 75 -8.86 11.61 -12.05
CA PHE A 75 -7.64 10.87 -12.40
C PHE A 75 -7.70 9.42 -11.87
N SER A 76 -8.04 9.25 -10.58
CA SER A 76 -8.09 7.95 -9.93
C SER A 76 -9.14 7.02 -10.56
N ALA A 77 -10.30 7.56 -10.94
CA ALA A 77 -11.35 6.81 -11.64
C ALA A 77 -10.87 6.28 -13.01
N VAL A 78 -10.08 7.07 -13.74
CA VAL A 78 -9.48 6.63 -15.01
C VAL A 78 -8.44 5.54 -14.78
N ALA A 79 -7.53 5.72 -13.81
CA ALA A 79 -6.51 4.74 -13.46
C ALA A 79 -7.12 3.40 -13.02
N GLN A 80 -8.20 3.44 -12.23
CA GLN A 80 -8.96 2.26 -11.83
C GLN A 80 -9.59 1.57 -13.03
N ARG A 81 -10.29 2.30 -13.91
CA ARG A 81 -10.95 1.72 -15.09
C ARG A 81 -9.96 1.06 -16.06
N LEU A 82 -8.75 1.62 -16.17
CA LEU A 82 -7.68 1.07 -17.02
C LEU A 82 -6.90 -0.08 -16.34
N GLY A 83 -7.18 -0.39 -15.08
CA GLY A 83 -6.47 -1.43 -14.31
C GLY A 83 -4.99 -1.09 -14.10
N VAL A 84 -4.67 0.20 -13.92
CA VAL A 84 -3.32 0.67 -13.57
C VAL A 84 -3.10 0.58 -12.06
N TYR A 85 -4.07 1.06 -11.29
CA TYR A 85 -4.13 0.93 -9.84
C TYR A 85 -5.59 0.94 -9.40
N THR A 86 -5.98 -0.07 -8.62
CA THR A 86 -7.36 -0.33 -8.23
C THR A 86 -7.48 -0.50 -6.71
N ALA A 87 -8.72 -0.42 -6.20
CA ALA A 87 -9.01 -0.79 -4.82
C ALA A 87 -8.57 -2.23 -4.47
N LYS A 88 -8.53 -3.14 -5.45
CA LYS A 88 -8.01 -4.50 -5.25
C LYS A 88 -6.50 -4.48 -5.00
N ASP A 89 -5.74 -3.69 -5.76
CA ASP A 89 -4.30 -3.56 -5.55
C ASP A 89 -4.00 -3.02 -4.15
N TYR A 90 -4.83 -2.12 -3.62
CA TYR A 90 -4.72 -1.66 -2.23
C TYR A 90 -4.89 -2.82 -1.22
N ALA A 91 -5.91 -3.66 -1.40
CA ALA A 91 -6.13 -4.81 -0.53
C ALA A 91 -4.99 -5.84 -0.64
N ASP A 92 -4.48 -6.06 -1.85
CA ASP A 92 -3.39 -7.00 -2.13
C ASP A 92 -2.06 -6.53 -1.50
N ILE A 93 -1.76 -5.22 -1.55
CA ILE A 93 -0.61 -4.63 -0.84
C ILE A 93 -0.73 -4.84 0.66
N LEU A 94 -1.92 -4.60 1.23
CA LEU A 94 -2.15 -4.79 2.66
C LEU A 94 -1.96 -6.26 3.08
N GLU A 95 -2.52 -7.20 2.32
CA GLU A 95 -2.34 -8.64 2.55
C GLU A 95 -0.87 -9.03 2.49
N PHE A 96 -0.15 -8.57 1.45
CA PHE A 96 1.29 -8.80 1.32
C PHE A 96 2.07 -8.29 2.54
N LEU A 97 1.79 -7.07 3.03
CA LEU A 97 2.51 -6.51 4.19
C LEU A 97 2.21 -7.27 5.48
N VAL A 98 0.95 -7.69 5.68
CA VAL A 98 0.55 -8.53 6.81
C VAL A 98 1.30 -9.86 6.83
N GLU A 99 1.46 -10.50 5.67
CA GLU A 99 2.21 -11.74 5.53
C GLU A 99 3.72 -11.51 5.65
N ARG A 100 4.25 -10.48 4.98
CA ARG A 100 5.68 -10.13 4.96
C ARG A 100 6.24 -9.89 6.36
N TRP A 101 5.46 -9.28 7.24
CA TRP A 101 5.81 -9.03 8.64
C TRP A 101 5.26 -10.09 9.62
N LYS A 102 4.60 -11.13 9.11
CA LYS A 102 4.01 -12.22 9.91
C LYS A 102 3.14 -11.70 11.05
N VAL A 103 2.32 -10.68 10.77
CA VAL A 103 1.55 -9.97 11.79
C VAL A 103 0.61 -10.93 12.55
N LYS A 104 0.09 -11.96 11.87
CA LYS A 104 -0.75 -13.02 12.47
C LYS A 104 -0.02 -13.86 13.53
N ASP A 105 1.29 -14.01 13.42
CA ASP A 105 2.11 -14.86 14.28
C ASP A 105 2.71 -14.11 15.46
N LEU A 106 2.46 -12.79 15.57
CA LEU A 106 2.93 -11.99 16.70
C LEU A 106 2.29 -12.48 18.00
N THR A 107 3.13 -12.65 19.02
CA THR A 107 2.73 -13.07 20.37
C THR A 107 3.28 -12.09 21.41
N GLY A 108 2.83 -12.17 22.66
CA GLY A 108 3.31 -11.28 23.72
C GLY A 108 2.81 -9.83 23.64
N LEU A 109 1.85 -9.56 22.75
CA LEU A 109 1.24 -8.23 22.60
C LEU A 109 0.37 -7.85 23.81
N SER A 110 0.18 -6.55 24.01
CA SER A 110 -0.79 -5.98 24.93
C SER A 110 -2.23 -6.27 24.47
N ALA A 111 -3.21 -5.92 25.30
CA ALA A 111 -4.62 -6.07 24.92
C ALA A 111 -4.98 -5.19 23.71
N ASP A 112 -4.41 -3.99 23.61
CA ASP A 112 -4.65 -3.11 22.47
C ASP A 112 -3.82 -3.52 21.25
N GLY A 113 -2.61 -4.05 21.44
CA GLY A 113 -1.82 -4.67 20.38
C GLY A 113 -2.54 -5.85 19.74
N ARG A 114 -3.20 -6.72 20.51
CA ARG A 114 -4.04 -7.81 19.98
C ARG A 114 -5.23 -7.29 19.17
N LYS A 115 -5.94 -6.26 19.65
CA LYS A 115 -7.03 -5.64 18.87
C LYS A 115 -6.53 -5.04 17.56
N ALA A 116 -5.35 -4.43 17.57
CA ALA A 116 -4.71 -3.89 16.38
C ALA A 116 -4.31 -5.00 15.40
N GLN A 117 -3.73 -6.09 15.90
CA GLN A 117 -3.41 -7.29 15.14
C GLN A 117 -4.66 -7.87 14.46
N ASP A 118 -5.74 -8.11 15.21
CA ASP A 118 -7.00 -8.64 14.67
C ASP A 118 -7.60 -7.71 13.60
N TYR A 119 -7.58 -6.40 13.86
CA TYR A 119 -8.05 -5.39 12.92
C TYR A 119 -7.28 -5.46 11.60
N VAL A 120 -5.95 -5.39 11.65
CA VAL A 120 -5.10 -5.35 10.46
C VAL A 120 -5.18 -6.67 9.68
N CYS A 121 -5.15 -7.81 10.38
CA CYS A 121 -5.23 -9.14 9.75
C CYS A 121 -6.58 -9.42 9.08
N GLY A 122 -7.67 -8.85 9.60
CA GLY A 122 -9.01 -8.99 9.02
C GLY A 122 -9.34 -7.96 7.94
N LEU A 123 -8.55 -6.90 7.81
CA LEU A 123 -8.86 -5.76 6.93
C LEU A 123 -8.77 -6.08 5.42
N PRO A 124 -7.78 -6.83 4.90
CA PRO A 124 -7.73 -7.17 3.48
C PRO A 124 -9.03 -7.80 2.95
N ALA A 125 -9.58 -8.76 3.69
CA ALA A 125 -10.81 -9.45 3.32
C ALA A 125 -12.07 -8.54 3.37
N ARG A 126 -12.02 -7.44 4.12
CA ARG A 126 -13.12 -6.46 4.22
C ARG A 126 -13.08 -5.40 3.12
N ILE A 127 -11.91 -5.14 2.54
CA ILE A 127 -11.73 -4.13 1.47
C ILE A 127 -12.06 -4.72 0.10
N ARG A 128 -11.84 -6.03 -0.08
CA ARG A 128 -12.15 -6.75 -1.32
C ARG A 128 -13.64 -6.78 -1.65
#